data_AF-A0A015KF84-F1
#
_entry.id   AF-A0A015KF84-F1
#
_cell.length_a   1.000
_cell.length_b   1.000
_cell.length_c   1.000
_cell.angle_alpha   90.00
_cell.angle_beta   90.00
_cell.angle_gamma   90.00
#
_symmetry.space_group_name_H-M   'P 1'
#
loop_
_entity.id
_entity.type
_entity.pdbx_description
1 polymer ?
#
loop_
_entity_poly.entity_id
_entity_poly.type
_entity_poly.pdbx_seq_one_letter_code
_entity_poly.pdbx_strand_id
1 'polypeptide(L)'
;MWEISSGQTPFNNYEHDYDLAMKVNGMRPKIRSEIPPGYNQLMKQCWDADPLKRPKMIIIFIVICVMLNEAYNNDNTNLMISIYLINNNIEDYNSSKNQEEIIKDFKGLKLDK
;
A
#
# COMPACT_ATOMS: atom_id res chain seq x y z
N MET A 1 -5.64 4.92 4.69
CA MET A 1 -4.43 4.23 5.20
C MET A 1 -3.81 4.98 6.35
N TRP A 2 -3.37 6.24 6.18
CA TRP A 2 -2.77 7.00 7.28
C TRP A 2 -3.69 7.21 8.49
N GLU A 3 -4.97 7.53 8.26
CA GLU A 3 -5.96 7.67 9.35
C GLU A 3 -6.11 6.36 10.15
N ILE A 4 -6.18 5.22 9.46
CA ILE A 4 -6.25 3.88 10.06
C ILE A 4 -5.01 3.60 10.92
N SER A 5 -3.81 3.91 10.41
CA SER A 5 -2.56 3.60 11.12
C SER A 5 -2.23 4.58 12.24
N SER A 6 -2.69 5.83 12.16
CA SER A 6 -2.42 6.86 13.16
C SER A 6 -3.51 6.97 14.23
N GLY A 7 -4.73 6.51 13.92
CA GLY A 7 -5.94 6.76 14.71
C GLY A 7 -6.36 8.23 14.74
N GLN A 8 -5.90 9.04 13.78
CA GLN A 8 -6.07 10.49 13.78
C GLN A 8 -6.60 10.99 12.43
N THR A 9 -7.38 12.07 12.48
CA THR A 9 -7.78 12.79 11.26
C THR A 9 -6.55 13.45 10.62
N PRO A 10 -6.29 13.23 9.31
CA PRO A 10 -5.19 13.90 8.62
C PRO A 10 -5.31 15.41 8.70
N PHE A 11 -4.20 16.09 9.01
CA PHE A 11 -4.14 17.55 9.08
C PHE A 11 -5.12 18.19 10.09
N ASN A 12 -5.46 17.48 11.17
CA ASN A 12 -6.35 17.98 12.24
C ASN A 12 -5.95 19.32 12.88
N ASN A 13 -4.70 19.75 12.69
CA ASN A 13 -4.19 21.04 13.18
C ASN A 13 -4.35 22.19 12.15
N TYR A 14 -5.01 21.94 11.02
CA TYR A 14 -5.26 22.93 9.97
C TYR A 14 -6.76 23.18 9.84
N GLU A 15 -7.14 24.41 9.48
CA GLU A 15 -8.48 24.67 8.99
C GLU A 15 -8.69 23.97 7.64
N HIS A 16 -9.87 23.40 7.43
CA HIS A 16 -10.20 22.65 6.22
C HIS A 16 -10.71 23.57 5.11
N ASP A 17 -9.85 24.47 4.67
CA ASP A 17 -10.13 25.53 3.72
C ASP A 17 -9.36 25.39 2.39
N TYR A 18 -9.46 26.40 1.53
CA TYR A 18 -8.76 26.45 0.26
C TYR A 18 -7.22 26.43 0.43
N ASP A 19 -6.70 27.06 1.47
CA ASP A 19 -5.25 27.11 1.72
C ASP A 19 -4.71 25.72 2.04
N LEU A 20 -5.46 24.91 2.82
CA LEU A 20 -5.11 23.52 3.04
C LEU A 20 -5.15 22.71 1.73
N ALA A 21 -6.19 22.90 0.90
CA ALA A 21 -6.32 22.22 -0.39
C ALA A 21 -5.12 22.49 -1.31
N MET A 22 -4.57 23.71 -1.29
CA MET A 22 -3.36 24.05 -2.03
C MET A 22 -2.11 23.38 -1.46
N LYS A 23 -1.96 23.34 -0.12
CA LYS A 23 -0.79 22.73 0.55
C LYS A 23 -0.70 21.23 0.29
N VAL A 24 -1.82 20.50 0.27
CA VAL A 24 -1.83 19.03 0.10
C VAL A 24 -1.44 18.57 -1.31
N ASN A 25 -1.23 19.47 -2.26
CA ASN A 25 -0.63 19.11 -3.56
C ASN A 25 0.82 18.58 -3.43
N GLY A 26 1.52 18.92 -2.34
CA GLY A 26 2.84 18.36 -2.03
C GLY A 26 3.01 17.93 -0.57
N MET A 27 2.27 18.55 0.35
CA MET A 27 2.31 18.19 1.77
C MET A 27 1.68 16.80 1.99
N ARG A 28 2.32 16.00 2.84
CA ARG A 28 1.84 14.67 3.24
C ARG A 28 1.86 14.53 4.76
N PRO A 29 0.94 13.76 5.36
CA PRO A 29 0.97 13.49 6.79
C PRO A 29 2.28 12.81 7.21
N LYS A 30 2.78 13.16 8.40
CA LYS A 30 3.98 12.53 8.97
C LYS A 30 3.67 11.07 9.33
N ILE A 31 4.47 10.14 8.81
CA ILE A 31 4.35 8.71 9.14
C ILE A 31 5.13 8.44 10.43
N ARG A 32 4.52 7.71 11.38
CA ARG A 32 5.18 7.26 12.62
C ARG A 32 6.10 6.07 12.34
N SER A 33 7.22 5.97 13.05
CA SER A 33 8.20 4.88 12.91
C SER A 33 7.67 3.52 13.35
N GLU A 34 6.61 3.48 14.14
CA GLU A 34 5.98 2.26 14.66
C GLU A 34 5.19 1.48 13.60
N ILE A 35 4.96 2.08 12.43
CA ILE A 35 4.21 1.46 11.34
C ILE A 35 5.11 0.47 10.59
N PRO A 36 4.62 -0.75 10.26
CA PRO A 36 5.39 -1.74 9.51
C PRO A 36 6.02 -1.14 8.23
N PRO A 37 7.31 -1.40 7.93
CA PRO A 37 8.02 -0.80 6.81
C PRO A 37 7.30 -0.96 5.46
N GLY A 38 6.74 -2.13 5.18
CA GLY A 38 5.98 -2.37 3.94
C GLY A 38 4.71 -1.51 3.84
N TYR A 39 4.03 -1.25 4.96
CA TYR A 39 2.81 -0.42 4.99
C TYR A 39 3.16 1.05 4.82
N ASN A 40 4.27 1.49 5.41
CA ASN A 40 4.84 2.82 5.21
C ASN A 40 5.19 3.06 3.74
N GLN A 41 5.87 2.12 3.10
CA GLN A 41 6.20 2.21 1.68
C GLN A 41 4.95 2.22 0.80
N LEU A 42 3.97 1.36 1.07
CA LEU A 42 2.70 1.33 0.33
C LEU A 42 1.95 2.66 0.45
N MET A 43 1.85 3.23 1.67
CA MET A 43 1.28 4.56 1.86
C MET A 43 1.99 5.62 1.03
N LYS A 44 3.33 5.58 0.97
CA LYS A 44 4.13 6.49 0.17
C LYS A 44 3.85 6.39 -1.32
N GLN A 45 3.73 5.18 -1.85
CA GLN A 45 3.41 4.95 -3.26
C GLN A 45 2.01 5.44 -3.62
N CYS A 46 1.02 5.25 -2.74
CA CYS A 46 -0.36 5.67 -3.00
C CYS A 46 -0.56 7.18 -3.16
N TRP A 47 0.35 7.99 -2.62
CA TRP A 47 0.28 9.45 -2.71
C TRP A 47 1.48 10.07 -3.42
N ASP A 48 2.13 9.30 -4.31
CA ASP A 48 3.20 9.77 -5.17
C ASP A 48 2.75 11.02 -5.95
N ALA A 49 3.69 11.94 -6.16
CA ALA A 49 3.46 13.16 -6.91
C ALA A 49 3.13 12.85 -8.37
N ASP A 50 3.75 11.81 -8.95
CA ASP A 50 3.44 11.29 -10.27
C ASP A 50 2.26 10.32 -10.19
N PRO A 51 1.09 10.66 -10.78
CA PRO A 51 -0.08 9.77 -10.77
C PRO A 51 0.18 8.41 -11.42
N LEU A 52 1.13 8.31 -12.36
CA LEU A 52 1.46 7.06 -13.05
C LEU A 52 2.22 6.08 -12.16
N LYS A 53 2.86 6.57 -11.09
CA LYS A 53 3.57 5.74 -10.10
C LYS A 53 2.65 5.23 -8.99
N ARG A 54 1.41 5.71 -8.93
CA ARG A 54 0.45 5.26 -7.91
C ARG A 54 0.00 3.84 -8.22
N PRO A 55 -0.02 2.94 -7.23
CA PRO A 55 -0.46 1.57 -7.43
C PRO A 55 -1.95 1.53 -7.75
N LYS A 56 -2.33 0.60 -8.63
CA LYS A 56 -3.75 0.27 -8.85
C LYS A 56 -4.34 -0.31 -7.57
N MET A 57 -5.65 -0.13 -7.37
CA MET A 57 -6.37 -0.65 -6.19
C MET A 57 -6.15 -2.14 -5.97
N ILE A 58 -6.07 -2.93 -7.05
CA ILE A 58 -5.77 -4.36 -7.00
C ILE A 58 -4.42 -4.66 -6.32
N ILE A 59 -3.39 -3.88 -6.62
CA ILE A 59 -2.05 -4.06 -6.04
C ILE A 59 -2.08 -3.70 -4.55
N ILE A 60 -2.77 -2.62 -4.18
CA ILE A 60 -2.95 -2.21 -2.78
C ILE A 60 -3.63 -3.33 -1.98
N PHE A 61 -4.69 -3.92 -2.54
CA PHE A 61 -5.41 -5.04 -1.92
C PHE A 61 -4.50 -6.25 -1.70
N ILE A 62 -3.77 -6.70 -2.74
CA ILE A 62 -2.86 -7.84 -2.66
C ILE A 62 -1.81 -7.61 -1.57
N VAL A 63 -1.14 -6.44 -1.58
CA VAL A 63 -0.08 -6.14 -0.61
C VAL A 63 -0.63 -6.15 0.80
N ILE A 64 -1.78 -5.51 1.06
CA ILE A 64 -2.40 -5.53 2.39
C ILE A 64 -2.76 -6.95 2.83
N CYS A 65 -3.33 -7.78 1.94
CA CYS A 65 -3.64 -9.17 2.26
C CYS A 65 -2.40 -9.98 2.60
N VAL A 66 -1.30 -9.81 1.86
CA VAL A 66 -0.01 -10.47 2.16
C VAL A 66 0.52 -10.03 3.54
N MET A 67 0.51 -8.73 3.83
CA MET A 67 0.96 -8.21 5.13
C MET A 67 0.11 -8.74 6.29
N LEU A 68 -1.21 -8.81 6.13
CA LEU A 68 -2.10 -9.37 7.13
C LEU A 68 -1.84 -10.87 7.31
N ASN A 69 -1.63 -11.61 6.23
CA ASN A 69 -1.28 -13.02 6.32
C ASN A 69 -0.03 -13.25 7.17
N GLU A 70 1.05 -12.51 6.87
CA GLU A 70 2.30 -12.60 7.62
C GLU A 70 2.12 -12.25 9.09
N ALA A 71 1.29 -11.24 9.41
CA ALA A 71 1.01 -10.85 10.79
C ALA A 71 0.19 -11.89 11.56
N TYR A 72 -0.70 -12.63 10.89
CA TYR A 72 -1.64 -13.57 11.53
C TYR A 72 -1.32 -15.06 11.29
N ASN A 73 -0.24 -15.39 10.58
CA ASN A 73 0.16 -16.76 10.21
C ASN A 73 -0.98 -17.58 9.55
N ASN A 74 -1.75 -16.99 8.63
CA ASN A 74 -2.96 -17.62 8.07
C ASN A 74 -2.77 -18.06 6.60
N ASP A 75 -2.26 -19.28 6.42
CA ASP A 75 -1.94 -19.89 5.11
C ASP A 75 -3.06 -19.81 4.06
N ASN A 76 -4.33 -19.67 4.47
CA ASN A 76 -5.48 -19.56 3.56
C ASN A 76 -5.54 -18.24 2.75
N THR A 77 -4.79 -17.21 3.16
CA THR A 77 -4.84 -15.89 2.51
C THR A 77 -4.28 -15.94 1.09
N ASN A 78 -3.24 -16.72 0.86
CA ASN A 78 -2.64 -16.91 -0.47
C ASN A 78 -3.62 -17.59 -1.45
N LEU A 79 -4.43 -18.53 -0.95
CA LEU A 79 -5.49 -19.18 -1.73
C LEU A 79 -6.62 -18.18 -2.07
N MET A 80 -7.03 -17.36 -1.11
CA MET A 80 -8.07 -16.34 -1.32
C MET A 80 -7.64 -15.28 -2.35
N ILE A 81 -6.39 -14.80 -2.27
CA ILE A 81 -5.81 -13.88 -3.26
C ILE A 81 -5.80 -14.54 -4.64
N SER A 82 -5.34 -15.80 -4.73
CA SER A 82 -5.27 -16.53 -6.00
C SER A 82 -6.65 -16.70 -6.64
N ILE A 83 -7.66 -17.07 -5.85
CA ILE A 83 -9.06 -17.20 -6.30
C ILE A 83 -9.61 -15.85 -6.77
N TYR A 84 -9.37 -14.77 -6.03
CA TYR A 84 -9.82 -13.43 -6.42
C TYR A 84 -9.19 -12.96 -7.74
N LEU A 85 -7.89 -13.20 -7.94
CA LEU A 85 -7.20 -12.85 -9.17
C LEU A 85 -7.73 -13.64 -10.38
N ILE A 86 -7.96 -14.94 -10.21
CA ILE A 86 -8.55 -15.82 -11.24
C ILE A 86 -9.97 -15.37 -11.59
N ASN A 87 -10.82 -15.13 -10.60
CA ASN A 87 -12.24 -14.81 -10.80
C ASN A 87 -12.47 -13.46 -11.49
N ASN A 88 -11.53 -12.52 -11.37
CA ASN A 88 -11.64 -11.21 -12.00
C ASN A 88 -10.98 -11.16 -13.39
N ASN A 89 -10.56 -12.30 -13.96
CA ASN A 89 -9.83 -12.40 -15.22
C ASN A 89 -8.69 -11.36 -15.30
N ILE A 90 -7.99 -11.14 -14.19
CA ILE A 90 -6.86 -10.22 -14.12
C ILE A 90 -5.65 -10.96 -14.72
N GLU A 91 -5.71 -11.23 -16.02
CA GLU A 91 -4.66 -11.89 -16.81
C GLU A 91 -3.40 -10.99 -16.95
N ASP A 92 -3.52 -9.70 -16.66
CA ASP A 92 -2.40 -8.74 -16.64
C ASP A 92 -1.35 -9.04 -15.55
N TYR A 93 -1.66 -9.94 -14.61
CA TYR A 93 -0.63 -10.46 -13.72
C TYR A 93 0.44 -11.21 -14.55
N ASN A 94 0.07 -11.96 -15.59
CA ASN A 94 0.98 -12.76 -16.42
C ASN A 94 1.62 -12.00 -17.60
N SER A 95 1.21 -10.75 -17.87
CA SER A 95 1.66 -9.97 -19.04
C SER A 95 2.72 -8.90 -18.72
N SER A 96 2.84 -8.46 -17.46
CA SER A 96 3.91 -7.51 -17.11
C SER A 96 5.19 -8.26 -16.77
N LYS A 97 6.30 -7.86 -17.41
CA LYS A 97 7.69 -8.28 -17.15
C LYS A 97 8.17 -8.20 -15.69
N ASN A 98 7.31 -7.89 -14.71
CA ASN A 98 7.70 -7.52 -13.36
C ASN A 98 7.19 -8.46 -12.26
N GLN A 99 6.57 -9.62 -12.53
CA GLN A 99 6.14 -10.51 -11.43
C GLN A 99 7.32 -10.98 -10.56
N GLU A 100 8.40 -11.47 -11.17
CA GLU A 100 9.58 -11.90 -10.43
C GLU A 100 10.34 -10.73 -9.80
N GLU A 101 10.32 -9.56 -10.42
CA GLU A 101 11.00 -8.36 -9.94
C GLU A 101 10.24 -7.73 -8.77
N ILE A 102 8.91 -7.62 -8.85
CA ILE A 102 8.03 -7.17 -7.77
C ILE A 102 8.09 -8.15 -6.59
N ILE A 103 8.00 -9.45 -6.83
CA ILE A 103 8.12 -10.47 -5.76
C ILE A 103 9.55 -10.49 -5.17
N LYS A 104 10.60 -10.25 -5.97
CA LYS A 104 11.99 -10.10 -5.47
C LYS A 104 12.16 -8.83 -4.65
N ASP A 105 11.60 -7.70 -5.07
CA ASP A 105 11.59 -6.45 -4.31
C ASP A 105 10.87 -6.63 -2.97
N PHE A 106 9.74 -7.33 -2.95
CA PHE A 106 9.03 -7.66 -1.72
C PHE A 106 9.75 -8.69 -0.85
N LYS A 107 10.43 -9.68 -1.42
CA LYS A 107 11.29 -10.62 -0.67
C LYS A 107 12.59 -9.99 -0.17
N GLY A 108 13.05 -8.90 -0.80
CA GLY A 108 14.16 -8.04 -0.36
C GLY A 108 13.79 -7.10 0.79
N LEU A 109 12.49 -6.84 0.99
CA LEU A 109 11.94 -6.14 2.16
C LEU A 109 11.80 -7.04 3.40
N LYS A 110 12.46 -8.21 3.41
CA LYS A 110 12.61 -9.01 4.64
C LYS A 110 13.06 -8.08 5.74
N LEU A 111 12.22 -7.97 6.77
CA LEU A 111 12.57 -7.37 8.05
C LEU A 111 13.87 -8.02 8.49
N ASP A 112 14.97 -7.28 8.42
CA ASP A 112 16.18 -7.62 9.16
C ASP A 112 15.73 -7.84 10.61
N LYS A 113 15.89 -9.08 11.07
CA LYS A 113 15.61 -9.48 12.44
C LYS A 113 16.56 -8.78 13.40
#